data_AF-A0A8S3GLK0-F1
#
_entry.id   AF-A0A8S3GLK0-F1
#
_cell.length_a   1.000
_cell.length_b   1.000
_cell.length_c   1.000
_cell.angle_alpha   90.00
_cell.angle_beta   90.00
_cell.angle_gamma   90.00
#
_symmetry.space_group_name_H-M   'P 1'
#
loop_
_entity.id
_entity.type
_entity.pdbx_description
1 polymer ?
#
loop_
_entity_poly.entity_id
_entity_poly.type
_entity_poly.pdbx_seq_one_letter_code
_entity_poly.pdbx_strand_id
1 'polypeptide(L)'
;MMLMLYILINIGLLIYVTIYRVTTTKSHALVVVARICGMLLNFNCAFIIVLMLRQTILLIRSNRVLRKLIPVDDHIDFHGVVGRVITALSFLHAIAHIAYIAALTNYSMATYLFFMNLGIGWVNGFAPLSGIILLLILVTMVICSMQWVRSGGHFGVFYWTHLLYLPFYVFLILHAEDFWKWIVGPLSIFLLEKLYSIFARYTSGIGRTCIHTATIEQSNVISLTIHRPKHFS
;
A
#
# COMPACT_ATOMS: atom_id res chain seq x y z
N MET A 1 -5.90 17.18 10.09
CA MET A 1 -7.19 16.77 9.50
C MET A 1 -7.12 15.39 8.82
N MET A 2 -6.30 15.17 7.79
CA MET A 2 -6.21 13.86 7.10
C MET A 2 -5.87 12.71 8.06
N LEU A 3 -4.86 12.87 8.93
CA LEU A 3 -4.51 11.86 9.93
C LEU A 3 -5.69 11.52 10.86
N MET A 4 -6.43 12.54 11.31
CA MET A 4 -7.59 12.35 12.19
C MET A 4 -8.70 11.56 11.48
N LEU A 5 -9.03 11.91 10.23
CA LEU A 5 -10.01 11.17 9.43
C LEU A 5 -9.57 9.71 9.22
N TYR A 6 -8.30 9.50 8.90
CA TYR A 6 -7.72 8.18 8.75
C TYR A 6 -7.82 7.33 10.03
N ILE A 7 -7.50 7.92 11.20
CA ILE A 7 -7.63 7.26 12.49
C ILE A 7 -9.10 6.93 12.78
N LEU A 8 -10.02 7.87 12.54
CA LEU A 8 -11.46 7.66 12.74
C LEU A 8 -12.00 6.52 11.89
N ILE A 9 -11.59 6.42 10.62
CA ILE A 9 -11.99 5.31 9.73
C ILE A 9 -11.47 3.97 10.28
N ASN A 10 -10.18 3.90 10.63
CA ASN A 10 -9.60 2.67 11.18
C ASN A 10 -10.27 2.24 12.50
N ILE A 11 -10.54 3.19 13.41
CA ILE A 11 -11.25 2.90 14.66
C ILE A 11 -12.68 2.45 14.38
N GLY A 12 -13.40 3.12 13.47
CA GLY A 12 -14.75 2.75 13.08
C GLY A 12 -14.82 1.32 12.53
N LEU A 13 -13.89 0.94 11.65
CA LEU A 13 -13.79 -0.41 11.12
C LEU A 13 -13.44 -1.45 12.21
N LEU A 14 -12.53 -1.11 13.12
CA LEU A 14 -12.18 -1.96 14.26
C LEU A 14 -13.40 -2.23 15.14
N ILE A 15 -14.12 -1.19 15.54
CA ILE A 15 -15.32 -1.30 16.39
C ILE A 15 -16.39 -2.13 15.69
N TYR A 16 -16.66 -1.83 14.41
CA TYR A 16 -17.62 -2.58 13.60
C TYR A 16 -17.32 -4.09 13.59
N VAL A 17 -16.08 -4.47 13.27
CA VAL A 17 -15.69 -5.88 13.22
C VAL A 17 -15.71 -6.53 14.59
N THR A 18 -15.32 -5.79 15.64
CA THR A 18 -15.33 -6.30 17.02
C THR A 18 -16.76 -6.64 17.45
N ILE A 19 -17.70 -5.72 17.24
CA ILE A 19 -19.11 -5.92 17.59
C ILE A 19 -19.66 -7.12 16.81
N TYR A 20 -19.54 -7.14 15.48
CA TYR A 20 -20.04 -8.24 14.65
C TYR A 20 -19.40 -9.60 15.02
N ARG A 21 -18.06 -9.58 15.16
CA ARG A 21 -17.19 -10.48 15.93
C ARG A 21 -17.85 -11.24 17.07
N VAL A 22 -18.02 -10.47 18.13
CA VAL A 22 -18.31 -10.93 19.48
C VAL A 22 -19.79 -11.21 19.66
N THR A 23 -20.67 -10.35 19.14
CA THR A 23 -22.11 -10.45 19.39
C THR A 23 -22.81 -11.40 18.44
N THR A 24 -22.47 -11.34 17.14
CA THR A 24 -23.22 -12.06 16.10
C THR A 24 -22.63 -13.44 15.87
N THR A 25 -21.32 -13.52 15.59
CA THR A 25 -20.67 -14.80 15.27
C THR A 25 -20.14 -15.54 16.50
N LYS A 26 -20.05 -14.87 17.66
CA LYS A 26 -19.47 -15.38 18.91
C LYS A 26 -18.10 -16.07 18.68
N SER A 27 -17.27 -15.44 17.84
CA SER A 27 -15.97 -15.97 17.46
C SER A 27 -14.98 -15.96 18.63
N HIS A 28 -14.05 -16.93 18.66
CA HIS A 28 -12.94 -16.93 19.61
C HIS A 28 -12.08 -15.66 19.47
N ALA A 29 -11.52 -15.15 20.58
CA ALA A 29 -10.78 -13.90 20.63
C ALA A 29 -9.66 -13.79 19.55
N LEU A 30 -8.88 -14.87 19.34
CA LEU A 30 -7.84 -14.91 18.31
C LEU A 30 -8.40 -14.73 16.89
N VAL A 31 -9.57 -15.30 16.60
CA VAL A 31 -10.27 -15.10 15.31
C VAL A 31 -10.76 -13.65 15.20
N VAL A 32 -11.28 -13.08 16.29
CA VAL A 32 -11.70 -11.66 16.32
C VAL A 32 -10.51 -10.77 15.97
N VAL A 33 -9.35 -10.97 16.60
CA VAL A 33 -8.12 -10.21 16.31
C VAL A 33 -7.69 -10.38 14.85
N ALA A 34 -7.66 -11.62 14.34
CA ALA A 34 -7.31 -11.88 12.95
C ALA A 34 -8.24 -11.15 11.96
N ARG A 35 -9.56 -11.15 12.24
CA ARG A 35 -10.58 -10.48 11.39
C ARG A 35 -10.52 -8.97 11.49
N ILE A 36 -10.24 -8.39 12.66
CA ILE A 36 -9.99 -6.95 12.82
C ILE A 36 -8.80 -6.56 11.94
N CYS A 37 -7.67 -7.25 12.08
CA CYS A 37 -6.47 -6.95 11.30
C CYS A 37 -6.74 -7.08 9.80
N GLY A 38 -7.46 -8.12 9.36
CA GLY A 38 -7.84 -8.31 7.95
C GLY A 38 -8.69 -7.16 7.40
N MET A 39 -9.66 -6.66 8.17
CA MET A 39 -10.49 -5.52 7.73
C MET A 39 -9.67 -4.23 7.63
N LEU A 40 -8.80 -3.98 8.60
CA LEU A 40 -7.92 -2.83 8.56
C LEU A 40 -6.92 -2.94 7.41
N LEU A 41 -6.38 -4.13 7.13
CA LEU A 41 -5.52 -4.39 5.97
C LEU A 41 -6.25 -4.12 4.65
N ASN A 42 -7.51 -4.56 4.50
CA ASN A 42 -8.30 -4.29 3.30
C ASN A 42 -8.39 -2.78 3.00
N PHE A 43 -8.72 -1.98 4.02
CA PHE A 43 -8.78 -0.53 3.89
C PHE A 43 -7.40 0.06 3.59
N ASN A 44 -6.38 -0.27 4.40
CA ASN A 44 -5.06 0.37 4.30
C ASN A 44 -4.34 0.02 3.00
N CYS A 45 -4.43 -1.23 2.53
CA CYS A 45 -3.86 -1.66 1.25
C CYS A 45 -4.58 -1.02 0.05
N ALA A 46 -5.88 -0.72 0.15
CA ALA A 46 -6.56 0.07 -0.90
C ALA A 46 -6.17 1.55 -0.83
N PHE A 47 -6.12 2.11 0.37
CA PHE A 47 -5.86 3.52 0.61
C PHE A 47 -4.43 3.94 0.26
N ILE A 48 -3.43 3.06 0.45
CA ILE A 48 -2.03 3.39 0.13
C ILE A 48 -1.80 3.68 -1.36
N ILE A 49 -2.65 3.14 -2.26
CA ILE A 49 -2.66 3.51 -3.70
C ILE A 49 -3.16 4.94 -3.88
N VAL A 50 -4.20 5.34 -3.16
CA VAL A 50 -4.80 6.68 -3.25
C VAL A 50 -3.76 7.76 -2.97
N LEU A 51 -2.84 7.50 -2.03
CA LEU A 51 -1.74 8.40 -1.69
C LEU A 51 -0.68 8.55 -2.80
N MET A 52 -0.71 7.68 -3.81
CA MET A 52 0.22 7.67 -4.94
C MET A 52 -0.45 8.02 -6.28
N LEU A 53 -1.70 8.51 -6.24
CA LEU A 53 -2.43 9.09 -7.37
C LEU A 53 -1.90 10.51 -7.69
N ARG A 54 -0.67 10.58 -8.18
CA ARG A 54 0.07 11.85 -8.33
C ARG A 54 -0.65 12.86 -9.23
N GLN A 55 -1.34 12.43 -10.28
CA GLN A 55 -2.04 13.39 -11.15
C GLN A 55 -3.29 13.95 -10.47
N THR A 56 -4.08 13.10 -9.80
CA THR A 56 -5.24 13.53 -9.02
C THR A 56 -4.83 14.47 -7.89
N ILE A 57 -3.72 14.18 -7.21
CA ILE A 57 -3.18 15.05 -6.17
C ILE A 57 -2.78 16.41 -6.76
N LEU A 58 -2.17 16.46 -7.95
CA LEU A 58 -1.86 17.71 -8.63
C LEU A 58 -3.13 18.49 -9.00
N LEU A 59 -4.17 17.83 -9.48
CA LEU A 59 -5.47 18.45 -9.75
C LEU A 59 -6.09 19.05 -8.49
N ILE A 60 -6.06 18.33 -7.37
CA ILE A 60 -6.53 18.81 -6.06
C ILE A 60 -5.73 20.06 -5.64
N ARG A 61 -4.40 20.04 -5.78
CA ARG A 61 -3.53 21.19 -5.45
C ARG A 61 -3.80 22.41 -6.32
N SER A 62 -4.12 22.21 -7.60
CA SER A 62 -4.41 23.30 -8.54
C SER A 62 -5.72 24.02 -8.22
N ASN A 63 -6.66 23.34 -7.55
CA ASN A 63 -7.95 23.91 -7.18
C ASN A 63 -7.92 24.49 -5.75
N ARG A 64 -8.17 25.80 -5.63
CA ARG A 64 -8.12 26.53 -4.35
C ARG A 64 -9.08 26.00 -3.28
N VAL A 65 -10.26 25.52 -3.68
CA VAL A 65 -11.28 24.99 -2.74
C VAL A 65 -10.86 23.61 -2.25
N LEU A 66 -10.51 22.72 -3.19
CA LEU A 66 -10.11 21.35 -2.86
C LEU A 66 -8.83 21.30 -2.02
N ARG A 67 -7.85 22.16 -2.31
CA ARG A 67 -6.61 22.27 -1.53
C ARG A 67 -6.87 22.64 -0.06
N LYS A 68 -7.85 23.50 0.22
CA LYS A 68 -8.22 23.85 1.60
C LYS A 68 -8.95 22.71 2.31
N LEU A 69 -9.75 21.94 1.57
CA LEU A 69 -10.57 20.85 2.10
C LEU A 69 -9.78 19.55 2.31
N ILE A 70 -8.79 19.25 1.46
CA ILE A 70 -8.06 17.98 1.45
C ILE A 70 -6.55 18.28 1.50
N PRO A 71 -5.90 18.13 2.67
CA PRO A 71 -4.46 18.35 2.79
C PRO A 71 -3.71 17.17 2.18
N VAL A 72 -3.25 17.35 0.94
CA VAL A 72 -2.54 16.33 0.14
C VAL A 72 -1.04 16.63 0.00
N ASP A 73 -0.52 17.59 0.76
CA ASP A 73 0.86 18.07 0.60
C ASP A 73 1.89 17.00 1.04
N ASP A 74 1.63 16.30 2.16
CA ASP A 74 2.52 15.29 2.73
C ASP A 74 2.14 13.84 2.32
N HIS A 75 1.57 13.65 1.12
CA HIS A 75 1.03 12.34 0.72
C HIS A 75 2.09 11.22 0.68
N ILE A 76 3.37 11.56 0.39
CA ILE A 76 4.48 10.58 0.35
C ILE A 76 4.88 10.18 1.76
N ASP A 77 4.98 11.14 2.68
CA ASP A 77 5.28 10.84 4.08
C ASP A 77 4.16 10.02 4.71
N PHE A 78 2.92 10.35 4.35
CA PHE A 78 1.76 9.59 4.79
C PHE A 78 1.71 8.19 4.16
N HIS A 79 2.12 8.02 2.90
CA HIS A 79 2.30 6.69 2.30
C HIS A 79 3.29 5.84 3.12
N GLY A 80 4.39 6.46 3.60
CA GLY A 80 5.33 5.80 4.51
C GLY A 80 4.70 5.42 5.87
N VAL A 81 3.85 6.29 6.45
CA VAL A 81 3.09 5.98 7.68
C VAL A 81 2.15 4.79 7.47
N VAL A 82 1.33 4.83 6.41
CA VAL A 82 0.38 3.75 6.09
C VAL A 82 1.12 2.45 5.80
N GLY A 83 2.26 2.48 5.10
CA GLY A 83 3.09 1.30 4.87
C GLY A 83 3.57 0.63 6.17
N ARG A 84 3.94 1.41 7.18
CA ARG A 84 4.29 0.87 8.52
C ARG A 84 3.09 0.26 9.22
N VAL A 85 1.91 0.89 9.12
CA VAL A 85 0.67 0.35 9.67
C VAL A 85 0.29 -0.98 9.00
N ILE A 86 0.35 -1.06 7.67
CA ILE A 86 0.13 -2.31 6.90
C ILE A 86 1.09 -3.39 7.39
N THR A 87 2.37 -3.06 7.60
CA THR A 87 3.37 -4.01 8.09
C THR A 87 2.98 -4.55 9.46
N ALA A 88 2.71 -3.67 10.43
CA ALA A 88 2.35 -4.07 11.78
C ALA A 88 1.07 -4.94 11.81
N LEU A 89 0.04 -4.53 11.07
CA LEU A 89 -1.22 -5.28 10.96
C LEU A 89 -1.02 -6.64 10.28
N SER A 90 -0.14 -6.74 9.28
CA SER A 90 0.15 -8.01 8.59
C SER A 90 0.81 -9.02 9.51
N PHE A 91 1.77 -8.59 10.33
CA PHE A 91 2.37 -9.45 11.35
C PHE A 91 1.36 -9.87 12.41
N LEU A 92 0.57 -8.92 12.94
CA LEU A 92 -0.44 -9.23 13.95
C LEU A 92 -1.52 -10.20 13.40
N HIS A 93 -1.93 -10.01 12.15
CA HIS A 93 -2.85 -10.88 11.44
C HIS A 93 -2.29 -12.31 11.32
N ALA A 94 -1.05 -12.45 10.84
CA ALA A 94 -0.40 -13.74 10.71
C ALA A 94 -0.22 -14.45 12.06
N ILE A 95 0.24 -13.72 13.09
CA ILE A 95 0.40 -14.25 14.45
C ILE A 95 -0.94 -14.73 15.01
N ALA A 96 -2.01 -13.96 14.85
CA ALA A 96 -3.34 -14.34 15.34
C ALA A 96 -3.85 -15.62 14.66
N HIS A 97 -3.63 -15.76 13.34
CA HIS A 97 -3.95 -16.99 12.62
C HIS A 97 -3.12 -18.19 13.09
N ILE A 98 -1.80 -18.04 13.22
CA ILE A 98 -0.91 -19.10 13.68
C ILE A 98 -1.25 -19.52 15.11
N ALA A 99 -1.47 -18.56 16.01
CA ALA A 99 -1.84 -18.82 17.40
C ALA A 99 -3.19 -19.53 17.50
N TYR A 100 -4.17 -19.16 16.67
CA TYR A 100 -5.45 -19.84 16.62
C TYR A 100 -5.30 -21.31 16.22
N ILE A 101 -4.54 -21.58 15.15
CA ILE A 101 -4.29 -22.94 14.68
C ILE A 101 -3.54 -23.76 15.73
N ALA A 102 -2.47 -23.20 16.30
CA ALA A 102 -1.64 -23.89 17.29
C ALA A 102 -2.38 -24.21 18.59
N ALA A 103 -3.27 -23.34 19.06
CA ALA A 103 -3.92 -23.49 20.35
C ALA A 103 -5.29 -24.18 20.29
N LEU A 104 -5.99 -24.10 19.15
CA LEU A 104 -7.42 -24.45 19.07
C LEU A 104 -7.75 -25.43 17.95
N THR A 105 -6.76 -25.92 17.20
CA THR A 105 -6.96 -26.94 16.17
C THR A 105 -5.96 -28.07 16.33
N ASN A 106 -6.31 -29.26 15.82
CA ASN A 106 -5.42 -30.42 15.79
C ASN A 106 -4.61 -30.52 14.48
N TYR A 107 -4.56 -29.44 13.70
CA TYR A 107 -3.82 -29.44 12.45
C TYR A 107 -2.32 -29.33 12.70
N SER A 108 -1.52 -30.10 11.97
CA SER A 108 -0.08 -29.89 11.92
C SER A 108 0.20 -28.50 11.35
N MET A 109 1.11 -27.75 12.00
CA MET A 109 1.50 -26.40 11.57
C MET A 109 2.06 -26.42 10.14
N ALA A 110 2.82 -27.45 9.79
CA ALA A 110 3.34 -27.61 8.43
C ALA A 110 2.20 -27.80 7.40
N THR A 111 1.19 -28.60 7.76
CA THR A 111 -0.01 -28.79 6.93
C THR A 111 -0.77 -27.48 6.74
N TYR A 112 -0.96 -26.71 7.81
CA TYR A 112 -1.62 -25.41 7.73
C TYR A 112 -0.86 -24.41 6.86
N LEU A 113 0.47 -24.29 7.03
CA LEU A 113 1.26 -23.24 6.37
C LEU A 113 1.53 -23.52 4.89
N PHE A 114 1.78 -24.79 4.52
CA PHE A 114 2.35 -25.12 3.20
C PHE A 114 1.43 -25.94 2.30
N PHE A 115 0.36 -26.53 2.83
CA PHE A 115 -0.52 -27.40 2.06
C PHE A 115 -1.94 -26.83 1.93
N MET A 116 -2.54 -27.00 0.76
CA MET A 116 -3.90 -26.52 0.45
C MET A 116 -5.00 -27.53 0.80
N ASN A 117 -4.62 -28.69 1.37
CA ASN A 117 -5.51 -29.81 1.67
C ASN A 117 -6.57 -29.50 2.75
N LEU A 118 -6.41 -28.41 3.51
CA LEU A 118 -7.38 -27.96 4.50
C LEU A 118 -8.54 -27.15 3.89
N GLY A 119 -8.45 -26.76 2.61
CA GLY A 119 -9.51 -25.99 1.94
C GLY A 119 -9.76 -24.59 2.54
N ILE A 120 -8.79 -24.05 3.29
CA ILE A 120 -8.90 -22.72 3.94
C ILE A 120 -8.70 -21.60 2.91
N GLY A 121 -9.74 -20.80 2.71
CA GLY A 121 -9.73 -19.67 1.78
C GLY A 121 -10.61 -19.92 0.56
N TRP A 122 -10.94 -18.84 -0.14
CA TRP A 122 -11.90 -18.88 -1.23
C TRP A 122 -11.34 -19.49 -2.54
N VAL A 123 -10.02 -19.47 -2.70
CA VAL A 123 -9.32 -20.09 -3.84
C VAL A 123 -8.76 -21.45 -3.42
N ASN A 124 -9.59 -22.49 -3.40
CA ASN A 124 -9.17 -23.90 -3.23
C ASN A 124 -8.14 -24.14 -2.10
N GLY A 125 -8.29 -23.49 -0.94
CA GLY A 125 -7.37 -23.67 0.19
C GLY A 125 -6.08 -22.84 0.17
N PHE A 126 -5.96 -21.86 -0.73
CA PHE A 126 -4.72 -21.11 -0.96
C PHE A 126 -4.42 -20.01 0.09
N ALA A 127 -5.33 -19.72 1.04
CA ALA A 127 -5.17 -18.58 1.93
C ALA A 127 -3.91 -18.64 2.83
N PRO A 128 -3.57 -19.77 3.48
CA PRO A 128 -2.36 -19.82 4.31
C PRO A 128 -1.07 -19.62 3.51
N LEU A 129 -0.96 -20.30 2.36
CA LEU A 129 0.23 -20.23 1.50
C LEU A 129 0.39 -18.84 0.88
N SER A 130 -0.70 -18.26 0.37
CA SER A 130 -0.68 -16.87 -0.13
C SER A 130 -0.33 -15.86 0.97
N GLY A 131 -0.74 -16.09 2.22
CA GLY A 131 -0.37 -15.25 3.35
C GLY A 131 1.14 -15.21 3.61
N ILE A 132 1.83 -16.36 3.48
CA ILE A 132 3.30 -16.43 3.60
C ILE A 132 3.96 -15.67 2.44
N ILE A 133 3.51 -15.91 1.22
CA ILE A 133 4.04 -15.23 0.02
C ILE A 133 3.87 -13.70 0.15
N LEU A 134 2.70 -13.24 0.58
CA LEU A 134 2.41 -11.83 0.83
C LEU A 134 3.33 -11.24 1.90
N LEU A 135 3.55 -11.94 3.00
CA LEU A 135 4.42 -11.47 4.08
C LEU A 135 5.88 -11.35 3.62
N LEU A 136 6.37 -12.32 2.84
CA LEU A 136 7.72 -12.28 2.26
C LEU A 136 7.88 -11.09 1.31
N ILE A 137 6.93 -10.91 0.38
CA ILE A 137 6.93 -9.77 -0.53
C ILE A 137 6.92 -8.45 0.24
N LEU A 138 6.04 -8.33 1.24
CA LEU A 138 5.90 -7.12 2.05
C LEU A 138 7.20 -6.81 2.82
N VAL A 139 7.80 -7.81 3.46
CA VAL A 139 9.07 -7.65 4.18
C VAL A 139 10.19 -7.20 3.25
N THR A 140 10.31 -7.81 2.06
CA THR A 140 11.28 -7.38 1.05
C THR A 140 11.05 -5.92 0.64
N MET A 141 9.81 -5.55 0.31
CA MET A 141 9.48 -4.17 -0.06
C MET A 141 9.82 -3.18 1.05
N VAL A 142 9.49 -3.51 2.30
CA VAL A 142 9.68 -2.62 3.45
C VAL A 142 11.16 -2.43 3.76
N ILE A 143 11.94 -3.52 3.85
CA ILE A 143 13.39 -3.45 4.12
C ILE A 143 14.09 -2.63 3.04
N CYS A 144 13.80 -2.90 1.77
CA CYS A 144 14.41 -2.19 0.65
C CYS A 144 13.92 -0.74 0.49
N SER A 145 12.82 -0.36 1.16
CA SER A 145 12.30 1.03 1.19
C SER A 145 12.85 1.87 2.35
N MET A 146 13.62 1.27 3.27
CA MET A 146 14.19 1.98 4.42
C MET A 146 15.19 3.06 3.99
N GLN A 147 15.32 4.10 4.82
CA GLN A 147 16.17 5.26 4.52
C GLN A 147 17.62 4.87 4.24
N TRP A 148 18.18 3.88 4.95
CA TRP A 148 19.55 3.43 4.73
C TRP A 148 19.77 2.77 3.36
N VAL A 149 18.76 2.13 2.76
CA VAL A 149 18.85 1.58 1.40
C VAL A 149 18.60 2.69 0.37
N ARG A 150 17.49 3.40 0.52
CA ARG A 150 17.02 4.39 -0.45
C ARG A 150 17.93 5.60 -0.58
N SER A 151 18.50 6.07 0.53
CA SER A 151 19.40 7.24 0.57
C SER A 151 20.89 6.85 0.62
N GLY A 152 21.21 5.57 0.78
CA GLY A 152 22.59 5.06 0.87
C GLY A 152 23.24 4.71 -0.48
N GLY A 153 22.82 5.35 -1.57
CA GLY A 153 23.36 5.11 -2.92
C GLY A 153 22.75 3.94 -3.71
N HIS A 154 21.86 3.16 -3.10
CA HIS A 154 21.25 1.96 -3.70
C HIS A 154 19.80 2.19 -4.16
N PHE A 155 19.52 3.37 -4.72
CA PHE A 155 18.15 3.74 -5.13
C PHE A 155 17.53 2.74 -6.13
N GLY A 156 18.35 2.12 -6.99
CA GLY A 156 17.90 1.07 -7.90
C GLY A 156 17.27 -0.13 -7.18
N VAL A 157 17.84 -0.56 -6.05
CA VAL A 157 17.29 -1.67 -5.23
C VAL A 157 15.92 -1.30 -4.71
N PHE A 158 15.77 -0.11 -4.13
CA PHE A 158 14.46 0.42 -3.73
C PHE A 158 13.48 0.40 -4.90
N TYR A 159 13.87 0.96 -6.04
CA TYR A 159 12.99 1.06 -7.21
C TYR A 159 12.47 -0.30 -7.68
N TRP A 160 13.37 -1.26 -7.94
CA TRP A 160 13.00 -2.56 -8.49
C TRP A 160 12.22 -3.43 -7.49
N THR A 161 12.62 -3.43 -6.22
CA THR A 161 11.92 -4.20 -5.18
C THR A 161 10.57 -3.59 -4.84
N HIS A 162 10.40 -2.27 -4.91
CA HIS A 162 9.11 -1.65 -4.66
C HIS A 162 8.09 -1.98 -5.75
N LEU A 163 8.50 -2.32 -6.99
CA LEU A 163 7.60 -2.83 -8.04
C LEU A 163 6.92 -4.16 -7.68
N LEU A 164 7.40 -4.87 -6.64
CA LEU A 164 6.72 -6.04 -6.11
C LEU A 164 5.31 -5.74 -5.57
N TYR A 165 4.89 -4.47 -5.49
CA TYR A 165 3.49 -4.11 -5.26
C TYR A 165 2.55 -4.76 -6.30
N LEU A 166 3.01 -5.01 -7.54
CA LEU A 166 2.22 -5.66 -8.58
C LEU A 166 1.86 -7.11 -8.20
N PRO A 167 2.82 -8.04 -8.00
CA PRO A 167 2.50 -9.38 -7.52
C PRO A 167 1.85 -9.37 -6.14
N PHE A 168 2.19 -8.42 -5.25
CA PHE A 168 1.51 -8.27 -3.95
C PHE A 168 0.00 -8.11 -4.11
N TYR A 169 -0.49 -7.20 -4.97
CA TYR A 169 -1.94 -7.05 -5.16
C TYR A 169 -2.60 -8.25 -5.82
N VAL A 170 -1.91 -8.93 -6.74
CA VAL A 170 -2.42 -10.19 -7.32
C VAL A 170 -2.63 -11.23 -6.22
N PHE A 171 -1.61 -11.49 -5.40
CA PHE A 171 -1.73 -12.44 -4.29
C PHE A 171 -2.74 -11.97 -3.23
N LEU A 172 -2.89 -10.67 -3.00
CA LEU A 172 -3.81 -10.14 -1.99
C LEU A 172 -5.28 -10.35 -2.40
N ILE A 173 -5.60 -10.20 -3.70
CA ILE A 173 -6.92 -10.56 -4.25
C ILE A 173 -7.18 -12.06 -4.10
N LEU A 174 -6.20 -12.91 -4.39
CA LEU A 174 -6.32 -14.36 -4.21
C LEU A 174 -6.42 -14.78 -2.74
N HIS A 175 -5.81 -14.02 -1.84
CA HIS A 175 -5.79 -14.30 -0.40
C HIS A 175 -7.13 -13.95 0.27
N ALA A 176 -7.72 -12.81 -0.09
CA ALA A 176 -8.90 -12.26 0.58
C ALA A 176 -10.08 -12.06 -0.39
N GLU A 177 -11.17 -12.83 -0.16
CA GLU A 177 -12.38 -12.85 -0.99
C GLU A 177 -13.00 -11.48 -1.22
N ASP A 178 -13.07 -10.64 -0.19
CA ASP A 178 -13.70 -9.33 -0.29
C ASP A 178 -12.74 -8.23 -0.77
N PHE A 179 -11.43 -8.49 -0.87
CA PHE A 179 -10.45 -7.43 -1.11
C PHE A 179 -10.61 -6.75 -2.48
N TRP A 180 -11.10 -7.48 -3.49
CA TRP A 180 -11.34 -6.90 -4.81
C TRP A 180 -12.33 -5.71 -4.76
N LYS A 181 -13.29 -5.72 -3.83
CA LYS A 181 -14.27 -4.65 -3.62
C LYS A 181 -13.61 -3.37 -3.13
N TRP A 182 -12.55 -3.50 -2.34
CA TRP A 182 -11.79 -2.36 -1.81
C TRP A 182 -10.85 -1.76 -2.85
N ILE A 183 -10.23 -2.61 -3.67
CA ILE A 183 -9.14 -2.18 -4.55
C ILE A 183 -9.61 -1.72 -5.93
N VAL A 184 -10.76 -2.18 -6.42
CA VAL A 184 -11.21 -1.91 -7.81
C VAL A 184 -11.28 -0.41 -8.13
N GLY A 185 -11.83 0.40 -7.21
CA GLY A 185 -11.92 1.85 -7.37
C GLY A 185 -10.53 2.50 -7.44
N PRO A 186 -9.73 2.46 -6.36
CA PRO A 186 -8.38 3.04 -6.34
C PRO A 186 -7.48 2.55 -7.48
N LEU A 187 -7.53 1.25 -7.79
CA LEU A 187 -6.70 0.66 -8.85
C LEU A 187 -7.12 1.14 -10.24
N SER A 188 -8.42 1.23 -10.53
CA SER A 188 -8.89 1.75 -11.82
C SER A 188 -8.41 3.18 -12.06
N ILE A 189 -8.54 4.07 -11.06
CA ILE A 189 -8.06 5.45 -11.14
C ILE A 189 -6.53 5.48 -11.33
N PHE A 190 -5.79 4.65 -10.58
CA PHE A 190 -4.33 4.56 -10.72
C PHE A 190 -3.92 4.13 -12.13
N LEU A 191 -4.59 3.13 -12.71
CA LEU A 191 -4.32 2.68 -14.07
C LEU A 191 -4.63 3.77 -15.10
N LEU A 192 -5.74 4.49 -14.95
CA LEU A 192 -6.09 5.63 -15.81
C LEU A 192 -5.03 6.73 -15.74
N GLU A 193 -4.54 7.09 -14.55
CA GLU A 193 -3.46 8.08 -14.41
C GLU A 193 -2.17 7.63 -15.09
N LYS A 194 -1.82 6.35 -14.98
CA LYS A 194 -0.63 5.80 -15.63
C LYS A 194 -0.76 5.84 -17.14
N LEU A 195 -1.90 5.42 -17.68
CA LEU A 195 -2.19 5.47 -19.11
C LEU A 195 -2.14 6.91 -19.63
N TYR A 196 -2.81 7.84 -18.95
CA TYR A 196 -2.77 9.27 -19.29
C TYR A 196 -1.33 9.80 -19.24
N SER A 197 -0.58 9.49 -18.19
CA SER A 197 0.81 9.96 -18.04
C SER A 197 1.75 9.37 -19.09
N ILE A 198 1.51 8.15 -19.57
CA ILE A 198 2.28 7.53 -20.66
C ILE A 198 1.90 8.19 -21.99
N PHE A 199 0.60 8.31 -22.27
CA PHE A 199 0.09 8.93 -23.49
C PHE A 199 0.57 10.37 -23.64
N ALA A 200 0.40 11.20 -22.60
CA ALA A 200 0.86 12.58 -22.59
C ALA A 200 2.37 12.71 -22.83
N ARG A 201 3.19 11.77 -22.32
CA ARG A 201 4.64 11.78 -22.61
C ARG A 201 4.94 11.40 -24.06
N TYR A 202 4.19 10.45 -24.63
CA TYR A 202 4.38 9.99 -25.99
C TYR A 202 3.93 11.03 -27.03
N THR A 203 2.77 11.66 -26.84
CA THR A 203 2.19 12.61 -27.81
C THR A 203 2.87 13.96 -27.83
N SER A 204 3.42 14.41 -26.70
CA SER A 204 3.77 15.82 -26.55
C SER A 204 5.24 16.12 -26.85
N GLY A 205 6.13 15.12 -26.92
CA GLY A 205 7.59 15.34 -26.95
C GLY A 205 8.13 16.14 -25.75
N ILE A 206 7.27 16.42 -24.75
CA ILE A 206 7.54 17.22 -23.57
C ILE A 206 8.48 16.42 -22.65
N GLY A 207 9.54 17.08 -22.17
CA GLY A 207 10.39 16.53 -21.10
C GLY A 207 11.81 16.14 -21.51
N ARG A 208 12.23 16.38 -22.75
CA ARG A 208 13.66 16.37 -23.11
C ARG A 208 14.21 17.79 -23.05
N THR A 209 14.80 18.15 -21.93
CA THR A 209 15.53 19.39 -21.73
C THR A 209 16.96 19.08 -21.30
N CYS A 210 17.93 19.82 -21.82
CA CYS A 210 19.32 19.66 -21.43
C CYS A 210 19.65 20.60 -20.27
N ILE A 211 20.44 20.12 -19.32
CA ILE A 211 21.04 20.96 -18.28
C ILE A 211 22.14 21.78 -18.93
N HIS A 212 22.09 23.10 -18.80
CA HIS A 212 23.07 24.03 -19.34
C HIS A 212 24.23 24.25 -18.35
N THR A 213 23.91 24.55 -17.10
CA THR A 213 24.89 24.70 -16.02
C THR A 213 24.38 24.09 -14.72
N ALA A 214 25.30 23.52 -13.94
CA ALA A 214 25.06 23.06 -12.59
C ALA A 214 26.14 23.68 -11.68
N THR A 215 25.76 24.61 -10.80
CA THR A 215 26.66 25.21 -9.80
C THR A 215 26.29 24.72 -8.41
N ILE A 216 27.31 24.42 -7.60
CA ILE A 216 27.15 24.13 -6.18
C ILE A 216 27.32 25.47 -5.46
N GLU A 217 26.25 25.95 -4.86
CA GLU A 217 26.23 27.19 -4.10
C GLU A 217 26.66 26.93 -2.65
N GLN A 218 26.91 28.01 -1.92
CA GLN A 218 27.13 27.93 -0.47
C GLN A 218 25.89 27.32 0.21
N SER A 219 26.10 26.59 1.30
CA SER A 219 25.04 25.92 2.09
C SER A 219 24.40 24.66 1.47
N ASN A 220 25.13 23.85 0.70
CA ASN A 220 24.65 22.58 0.11
C ASN A 220 23.45 22.75 -0.83
N VAL A 221 23.36 23.88 -1.53
CA VAL A 221 22.32 24.14 -2.55
C VAL A 221 22.91 23.87 -3.93
N ILE A 222 22.16 23.18 -4.80
CA ILE A 222 22.53 22.97 -6.19
C ILE A 222 21.66 23.86 -7.07
N SER A 223 22.29 24.78 -7.81
CA SER A 223 21.62 25.61 -8.81
C SER A 223 21.75 24.95 -10.18
N LEU A 224 20.61 24.65 -10.80
CA LEU A 224 20.52 24.01 -12.12
C LEU A 224 19.86 24.98 -13.11
N THR A 225 20.61 25.39 -14.13
CA THR A 225 20.07 26.13 -15.27
C THR A 225 19.73 25.14 -16.38
N ILE A 226 18.47 25.12 -16.82
CA ILE A 226 17.95 24.14 -17.78
C ILE A 226 17.45 24.89 -19.02
N HIS A 227 17.69 24.34 -20.21
CA HIS A 227 17.22 24.94 -21.47
C HIS A 227 15.67 24.99 -21.51
N ARG A 228 15.09 26.19 -21.74
CA ARG A 228 13.64 26.39 -21.84
C ARG A 228 13.08 25.65 -23.08
N PRO A 229 12.10 24.74 -22.94
CA PRO A 229 11.45 24.10 -24.09
C PRO A 229 10.75 25.13 -24.99
N LYS A 230 10.70 24.86 -26.31
CA LYS A 230 10.06 25.76 -27.30
C LYS A 230 8.58 26.06 -27.01
N HIS A 231 7.87 25.14 -26.34
CA HIS A 231 6.44 25.26 -26.03
C HIS A 231 6.15 25.54 -24.54
N PHE A 232 7.16 26.01 -23.78
CA PHE A 232 6.99 26.37 -22.38
C PHE A 232 6.59 27.85 -22.30
N SER A 233 5.30 28.14 -22.16
CA SER A 233 4.74 29.48 -21.94
C SER A 233 4.87 29.91 -20.48
#